data_AF-A0A847MR93-F1
#
_entry.id   AF-A0A847MR93-F1
#
_cell.length_a   1.000
_cell.length_b   1.000
_cell.length_c   1.000
_cell.angle_alpha   90.00
_cell.angle_beta   90.00
_cell.angle_gamma   90.00
#
_symmetry.space_group_name_H-M   'P 1'
#
loop_
_entity.id
_entity.type
_entity.pdbx_description
1 polymer ?
#
loop_
_entity_poly.entity_id
_entity_poly.type
_entity_poly.pdbx_seq_one_letter_code
_entity_poly.pdbx_strand_id
1 'polypeptide(L)' 'MPEWGSDADAEPDLDVATEAQAPGPDLPVETGDIVIDAALRDLDAVDVADLDGHVEAAEALQRTLQGRLANLGE' A
#
# COMPACT_ATOMS: atom_id res chain seq x y z
N MET A 1 5.83 -42.40 30.07
CA MET A 1 5.43 -42.02 28.70
C MET A 1 5.43 -40.50 28.66
N PRO A 2 6.13 -39.84 27.74
CA PRO A 2 6.12 -38.37 27.66
C PRO A 2 4.79 -37.90 27.06
N GLU A 3 4.10 -37.05 27.80
CA GLU A 3 2.94 -36.28 27.34
C GLU A 3 3.40 -35.19 26.36
N TRP A 4 3.12 -35.38 25.07
CA TRP A 4 3.30 -34.32 24.08
C TRP A 4 2.22 -33.27 24.32
N GLY A 5 2.62 -32.11 24.84
CA GLY A 5 1.75 -30.96 25.02
C GLY A 5 1.11 -30.58 23.68
N SER A 6 -0.21 -30.48 23.68
CA SER A 6 -0.95 -29.80 22.62
C SER A 6 -0.66 -28.30 22.72
N ASP A 7 0.50 -27.88 22.20
CA ASP A 7 0.67 -26.55 21.61
C ASP A 7 -0.11 -26.54 20.29
N ALA A 8 -1.44 -26.59 20.42
CA ALA A 8 -2.34 -26.24 19.34
C ALA A 8 -2.35 -24.71 19.30
N ASP A 9 -1.55 -24.19 18.38
CA ASP A 9 -1.85 -22.99 17.59
C ASP A 9 -2.60 -21.90 18.38
N ALA A 10 -1.85 -21.16 19.20
CA ALA A 10 -2.27 -19.80 19.54
C ALA A 10 -2.12 -18.97 18.26
N GLU A 11 -3.12 -19.07 17.37
CA GLU A 11 -3.28 -18.12 16.28
C GLU A 11 -3.17 -16.72 16.89
N PRO A 12 -2.27 -15.84 16.40
CA PRO A 12 -2.27 -14.48 16.87
C PRO A 12 -3.64 -13.91 16.52
N ASP A 13 -4.42 -13.62 17.57
CA ASP A 13 -5.62 -12.81 17.47
C ASP A 13 -5.16 -11.44 16.98
N LEU A 14 -5.06 -11.32 15.65
CA LEU A 14 -4.83 -10.08 14.96
C LEU A 14 -6.13 -9.30 15.09
N ASP A 15 -6.33 -8.74 16.28
CA ASP A 15 -7.21 -7.62 16.55
C ASP A 15 -6.64 -6.46 15.73
N VAL A 16 -6.84 -6.52 14.41
CA VAL A 16 -6.69 -5.41 13.50
C VAL A 16 -7.86 -4.49 13.84
N ALA A 17 -7.72 -3.81 14.98
CA ALA A 17 -8.11 -2.44 15.07
C ALA A 17 -7.38 -1.72 13.94
N THR A 18 -7.98 -1.80 12.74
CA THR A 18 -7.82 -0.77 11.74
C THR A 18 -8.37 0.47 12.42
N GLU A 19 -7.51 1.12 13.20
CA GLU A 19 -7.63 2.54 13.45
C GLU A 19 -7.53 3.11 12.04
N ALA A 20 -8.68 3.23 11.39
CA ALA A 20 -8.87 3.95 10.16
C ALA A 20 -8.36 5.35 10.50
N GLN A 21 -7.08 5.54 10.20
CA GLN A 21 -6.35 6.76 10.42
C GLN A 21 -7.26 7.82 9.79
N ALA A 22 -7.87 8.67 10.63
CA ALA A 22 -8.71 9.73 10.11
C ALA A 22 -7.86 10.45 9.05
N PRO A 23 -8.38 10.63 7.82
CA PRO A 23 -7.58 11.21 6.75
C PRO A 23 -6.99 12.50 7.30
N GLY A 24 -5.66 12.51 7.45
CA GLY A 24 -4.93 13.72 7.76
C GLY A 24 -5.25 14.76 6.69
N PRO A 25 -4.93 16.04 6.92
CA PRO A 25 -5.16 17.05 5.91
C PRO A 25 -4.62 16.54 4.56
N ASP A 26 -5.47 16.63 3.53
CA ASP A 26 -5.31 16.16 2.15
C ASP A 26 -4.16 16.90 1.45
N LEU A 27 -2.98 16.82 2.06
CA LEU A 27 -1.75 17.35 1.51
C LEU A 27 -1.26 16.30 0.52
N PRO A 28 -0.96 16.70 -0.72
CA PRO A 28 -0.42 15.78 -1.70
C PRO A 28 0.83 15.12 -1.10
N VAL A 29 0.87 13.80 -1.16
CA VAL A 29 2.03 13.03 -0.70
C VAL A 29 3.21 13.40 -1.60
N GLU A 30 4.20 14.09 -1.04
CA GLU A 30 5.45 14.42 -1.74
C GLU A 30 6.57 13.51 -1.25
N THR A 31 6.98 12.59 -2.13
CA THR A 31 8.04 11.62 -1.89
C THR A 31 9.43 12.21 -2.21
N GLY A 32 9.46 13.34 -2.93
CA GLY A 32 10.70 13.99 -3.38
C GLY A 32 11.29 13.35 -4.64
N ASP A 33 10.62 12.35 -5.20
CA ASP A 33 10.93 11.77 -6.50
C ASP A 33 9.89 12.24 -7.50
N ILE A 34 10.32 13.08 -8.46
CA ILE A 34 9.44 13.74 -9.43
C ILE A 34 8.55 12.75 -10.20
N VAL A 35 9.05 11.55 -10.48
CA VAL A 35 8.30 10.55 -11.25
C VAL A 35 7.26 9.86 -10.37
N ILE A 36 7.61 9.52 -9.13
CA ILE A 36 6.66 8.97 -8.16
C ILE A 36 5.58 10.01 -7.83
N ASP A 37 5.98 11.26 -7.61
CA ASP A 37 5.06 12.36 -7.29
C ASP A 37 4.14 12.67 -8.47
N ALA A 38 4.60 12.52 -9.72
CA ALA A 38 3.74 12.63 -10.90
C ALA A 38 2.72 11.49 -10.95
N ALA A 39 3.15 10.24 -10.76
CA ALA A 39 2.27 9.08 -10.77
C ALA A 39 1.23 9.11 -9.63
N LEU A 40 1.59 9.64 -8.45
CA LEU A 40 0.65 9.84 -7.35
C LEU A 40 -0.41 10.90 -7.68
N ARG A 41 -0.02 12.01 -8.32
CA ARG A 41 -0.98 13.02 -8.79
C ARG A 41 -1.90 12.47 -9.89
N ASP A 42 -1.38 11.64 -10.77
CA ASP A 42 -2.19 11.00 -11.82
C ASP A 42 -3.24 10.06 -11.22
N LEU A 43 -2.90 9.30 -10.16
CA LEU A 43 -3.84 8.47 -9.43
C LEU A 43 -4.91 9.29 -8.69
N ASP A 44 -4.52 10.38 -8.04
CA ASP A 44 -5.44 11.29 -7.33
C ASP A 44 -6.40 12.04 -8.27
N ALA A 45 -5.97 12.30 -9.50
CA ALA A 45 -6.79 12.95 -10.51
C ALA A 45 -7.92 12.07 -11.07
N VAL A 46 -7.89 10.76 -10.81
CA VAL A 46 -8.94 9.84 -11.27
C VAL A 46 -10.14 9.92 -10.34
N ASP A 47 -11.33 10.03 -10.92
CA ASP A 47 -12.58 10.00 -10.17
C ASP A 47 -12.71 8.67 -9.41
N VAL A 48 -12.94 8.74 -8.10
CA VAL A 48 -13.10 7.55 -7.24
C VAL A 48 -14.32 6.70 -7.62
N ALA A 49 -15.29 7.26 -8.34
CA ALA A 49 -16.42 6.52 -8.89
C ALA A 49 -16.04 5.71 -10.15
N ASP A 50 -14.94 6.04 -10.82
CA ASP A 50 -14.40 5.34 -11.98
C ASP A 50 -13.38 4.29 -11.54
N LEU A 51 -13.88 3.15 -11.06
CA LEU A 51 -13.04 2.10 -10.47
C LEU A 51 -12.02 1.53 -11.47
N ASP A 52 -12.41 1.39 -12.74
CA ASP A 52 -11.52 0.86 -13.77
C ASP A 52 -10.35 1.81 -14.02
N GLY A 53 -10.59 3.12 -14.18
CA GLY A 53 -9.54 4.11 -14.31
C GLY A 53 -8.66 4.19 -13.05
N HIS A 54 -9.26 4.03 -11.86
CA HIS A 54 -8.50 4.06 -10.61
C HIS A 54 -7.54 2.86 -10.52
N VAL A 55 -7.98 1.68 -10.95
CA VAL A 55 -7.13 0.48 -11.03
C VAL A 55 -6.01 0.69 -12.04
N GLU A 56 -6.28 1.21 -13.25
CA GLU A 56 -5.24 1.47 -14.25
C GLU A 56 -4.16 2.44 -13.74
N ALA A 57 -4.58 3.53 -13.10
CA ALA A 57 -3.65 4.50 -12.53
C ALA A 57 -2.83 3.91 -11.37
N ALA A 58 -3.45 3.09 -10.52
CA ALA A 58 -2.77 2.41 -9.42
C ALA A 58 -1.73 1.39 -9.93
N GLU A 59 -2.04 0.64 -11.00
CA GLU A 59 -1.09 -0.27 -11.63
C GLU A 59 0.11 0.49 -12.25
N ALA A 60 -0.14 1.64 -12.87
CA ALA A 60 0.92 2.49 -13.43
C ALA A 60 1.86 3.01 -12.33
N LEU A 61 1.31 3.44 -11.19
CA LEU A 61 2.08 3.81 -10.01
C LEU A 61 2.89 2.63 -9.47
N GLN A 62 2.27 1.45 -9.33
CA GLN A 62 2.96 0.25 -8.84
C GLN A 62 4.15 -0.13 -9.73
N ARG A 63 3.98 -0.10 -11.05
CA ARG A 63 5.06 -0.36 -12.02
C ARG A 63 6.20 0.65 -11.89
N THR A 64 5.87 1.91 -11.68
CA THR A 64 6.86 2.98 -11.43
C THR A 64 7.67 2.70 -10.16
N LEU A 65 7.00 2.35 -9.06
CA LEU A 65 7.65 2.03 -7.79
C LEU A 65 8.56 0.80 -7.91
N GLN A 66 8.11 -0.25 -8.61
CA GLN A 66 8.91 -1.44 -8.85
C GLN A 66 10.18 -1.13 -9.67
N GLY A 67 10.07 -0.30 -10.72
CA GLY A 67 11.23 0.12 -11.50
C GLY A 67 12.24 0.93 -10.69
N ARG A 68 11.74 1.84 -9.84
CA ARG A 68 12.58 2.63 -8.94
C ARG A 68 13.28 1.77 -7.88
N LEU A 69 12.56 0.81 -7.30
CA LEU A 69 13.13 -0.12 -6.32
C LEU A 69 14.20 -1.01 -6.94
N ALA A 70 13.97 -1.50 -8.16
CA ALA A 70 14.98 -2.27 -8.90
C ALA A 70 16.27 -1.46 -9.12
N ASN A 71 16.14 -0.17 -9.47
CA ASN A 71 17.28 0.73 -9.66
C ASN A 71 18.05 1.06 -8.36
N LEU A 72 17.47 0.82 -7.17
CA LEU A 72 18.16 1.00 -5.89
C LEU A 72 18.97 -0.23 -5.46
N GLY A 73 18.77 -1.37 -6.12
CA GLY A 73 19.44 -2.64 -5.80
C GLY A 73 20.71 -2.93 -6.60
N GLU A 74 21.08 -2.07 -7.56
CA GLU A 74 22.38 -2.09 -8.26
C GLU A 74 23.39 -1.14 -7.62
#